data_AF-A0A8T2UD56-F1
#
_entry.id   AF-A0A8T2UD56-F1
#
_cell.length_a   1.000
_cell.length_b   1.000
_cell.length_c   1.000
_cell.angle_alpha   90.00
_cell.angle_beta   90.00
_cell.angle_gamma   90.00
#
_symmetry.space_group_name_H-M   'P 1'
#
loop_
_entity.id
_entity.type
_entity.pdbx_description
1 polymer ?
#
loop_
_entity_poly.entity_id
_entity_poly.type
_entity_poly.pdbx_seq_one_letter_code
_entity_poly.pdbx_strand_id
1 'polypeptide(L)'
;MRFAEEELEEIVTTVKNRAAAISAMYSDMGDVCALRMLLANIPMDEPFLRKTLLDMTKSKLLDLSRGRVTIPDTYYFMGSADPTGRLERNQVVILLEHGPLYCPKVLVYKSPGLHVGDVKVFEATWHEDFKDIVGNGKYVIFFSVKGERSVVDEIANSDLDGDQYWCCWNSLIVKEFKPSDVWKNNDTVNKCPGNDEACIKDFRTIHFEAFLRARFKPSQTMGVAANSWQAHMDKYLMLDGNDPEKARLWHVIGQLVDTYYEAVDADKTGKQVSVHDSCRAREWPHYMEKEKEHGNKQMTNGFMNNGDILPTCWKAFQRWTQALCPFGKQGAHDAALQDG
;
A
#
# COMPACT_ATOMS: atom_id res chain seq x y z
N MET A 1 -13.07 -0.65 8.39
CA MET A 1 -14.53 -0.68 8.16
C MET A 1 -15.08 0.73 8.09
N ARG A 2 -14.99 1.51 9.17
CA ARG A 2 -15.50 2.89 9.22
C ARG A 2 -15.16 3.79 8.02
N PHE A 3 -13.87 3.90 7.64
CA PHE A 3 -13.48 4.77 6.50
C PHE A 3 -14.10 4.33 5.17
N ALA A 4 -14.18 3.01 4.91
CA ALA A 4 -14.78 2.49 3.68
C ALA A 4 -16.30 2.71 3.64
N GLU A 5 -16.97 2.66 4.80
CA GLU A 5 -18.40 2.97 4.92
C GLU A 5 -18.68 4.46 4.69
N GLU A 6 -17.86 5.34 5.30
CA GLU A 6 -17.94 6.79 5.10
C GLU A 6 -17.68 7.17 3.63
N GLU A 7 -16.65 6.60 3.00
CA GLU A 7 -16.32 6.85 1.59
C GLU A 7 -17.41 6.31 0.63
N LEU A 8 -18.00 5.16 0.94
CA LEU A 8 -19.14 4.63 0.19
C LEU A 8 -20.35 5.57 0.25
N GLU A 9 -20.67 6.10 1.43
CA GLU A 9 -21.76 7.05 1.60
C GLU A 9 -21.50 8.33 0.78
N GLU A 10 -20.27 8.85 0.80
CA GLU A 10 -19.86 9.99 -0.01
C GLU A 10 -20.01 9.73 -1.53
N ILE A 11 -19.56 8.56 -1.99
CA ILE A 11 -19.69 8.15 -3.40
C ILE A 11 -21.17 8.09 -3.81
N VAL A 12 -22.04 7.53 -2.97
CA VAL A 12 -23.49 7.42 -3.27
C VAL A 12 -24.19 8.78 -3.24
N THR A 13 -23.76 9.69 -2.36
CA THR A 13 -24.35 11.05 -2.28
C THR A 13 -23.98 11.92 -3.48
N THR A 14 -22.83 11.68 -4.10
CA THR A 14 -22.34 12.41 -5.28
C THR A 14 -23.36 12.45 -6.43
N VAL A 15 -24.07 11.35 -6.69
CA VAL A 15 -25.07 11.29 -7.78
C VAL A 15 -26.44 11.89 -7.39
N LYS A 16 -26.67 12.15 -6.10
CA LYS A 16 -27.95 12.65 -5.57
C LYS A 16 -27.90 14.12 -5.17
N ASN A 17 -26.72 14.63 -4.82
CA ASN A 17 -26.54 15.95 -4.24
C ASN A 17 -25.57 16.78 -5.08
N ARG A 18 -26.03 17.94 -5.57
CA ARG A 18 -25.23 18.85 -6.41
C ARG A 18 -23.96 19.35 -5.70
N ALA A 19 -24.04 19.69 -4.41
CA ALA A 19 -22.89 20.18 -3.66
C ALA A 19 -21.83 19.08 -3.50
N ALA A 20 -22.24 17.85 -3.21
CA ALA A 20 -21.35 16.69 -3.17
C ALA A 20 -20.71 16.42 -4.55
N ALA A 21 -21.50 16.50 -5.62
CA ALA A 21 -21.01 16.36 -6.99
C ALA A 21 -19.94 17.41 -7.35
N ILE A 22 -20.17 18.67 -6.97
CA ILE A 22 -19.21 19.75 -7.17
C ILE A 22 -17.92 19.47 -6.39
N SER A 23 -18.04 19.11 -5.10
CA SER A 23 -16.89 18.79 -4.25
C SER A 23 -16.05 17.65 -4.83
N ALA A 24 -16.70 16.55 -5.23
CA ALA A 24 -16.02 15.40 -5.84
C ALA A 24 -15.30 15.78 -7.15
N MET A 25 -15.95 16.57 -8.01
CA MET A 25 -15.35 17.02 -9.27
C MET A 25 -14.11 17.90 -9.06
N TYR A 26 -14.07 18.70 -7.99
CA TYR A 26 -12.86 19.47 -7.64
C TYR A 26 -11.73 18.58 -7.15
N SER A 27 -12.03 17.63 -6.26
CA SER A 27 -11.01 16.76 -5.65
C SER A 27 -10.37 15.79 -6.66
N ASP A 28 -11.15 15.26 -7.60
CA ASP A 28 -10.66 14.22 -8.54
C ASP A 28 -10.16 14.78 -9.87
N MET A 29 -10.02 16.11 -9.99
CA MET A 29 -9.74 16.78 -11.27
C MET A 29 -10.74 16.33 -12.36
N GLY A 30 -12.02 16.29 -11.98
CA GLY A 30 -13.11 15.77 -12.81
C GLY A 30 -13.32 16.55 -14.10
N ASP A 31 -14.24 16.07 -14.93
CA ASP A 31 -14.55 16.70 -16.22
C ASP A 31 -14.94 18.18 -16.04
N VAL A 32 -14.10 19.08 -16.55
CA VAL A 32 -14.24 20.53 -16.39
C VAL A 32 -15.56 21.04 -16.98
N CYS A 33 -16.07 20.40 -18.04
CA CYS A 33 -17.36 20.75 -18.61
C CYS A 33 -18.48 20.35 -17.65
N ALA A 34 -18.48 19.13 -17.13
CA ALA A 34 -19.47 18.70 -16.14
C ALA A 34 -19.46 19.59 -14.88
N LEU A 35 -18.28 19.96 -14.38
CA LEU A 35 -18.15 20.92 -13.27
C LEU A 35 -18.76 22.28 -13.61
N ARG A 36 -18.48 22.83 -14.78
CA ARG A 36 -19.09 24.10 -15.23
C ARG A 36 -20.62 24.00 -15.34
N MET A 37 -21.14 22.87 -15.82
CA MET A 37 -22.58 22.62 -15.89
C MET A 37 -23.22 22.58 -14.50
N LEU A 38 -22.55 21.94 -13.53
CA LEU A 38 -22.98 21.91 -12.14
C LEU A 38 -23.04 23.32 -11.53
N LEU A 39 -22.00 24.12 -11.76
CA LEU A 39 -21.91 25.51 -11.28
C LEU A 39 -22.89 26.45 -11.97
N ALA A 40 -23.19 26.21 -13.25
CA ALA A 40 -24.22 26.91 -14.02
C ALA A 40 -25.65 26.47 -13.67
N ASN A 41 -25.81 25.64 -12.64
CA ASN A 41 -27.08 25.13 -12.16
C ASN A 41 -27.88 24.29 -13.18
N ILE A 42 -27.20 23.67 -14.16
CA ILE A 42 -27.84 22.74 -15.11
C ILE A 42 -28.37 21.53 -14.35
N PRO A 43 -29.58 21.02 -14.66
CA PRO A 43 -30.17 19.87 -13.98
C PRO A 43 -29.26 18.64 -13.99
N MET A 44 -29.16 17.96 -12.85
CA MET A 44 -28.29 16.77 -12.66
C MET A 44 -28.71 15.56 -13.50
N ASP A 45 -29.95 15.55 -13.96
CA ASP A 45 -30.53 14.52 -14.82
C ASP A 45 -30.31 14.79 -16.32
N GLU A 46 -29.69 15.91 -16.68
CA GLU A 46 -29.23 16.18 -18.04
C GLU A 46 -28.34 15.00 -18.50
N PRO A 47 -28.58 14.43 -19.69
CA PRO A 47 -27.95 13.17 -20.11
C PRO A 47 -26.42 13.13 -20.03
N PHE A 48 -25.73 14.19 -20.45
CA PHE A 48 -24.27 14.25 -20.38
C PHE A 48 -23.80 14.31 -18.93
N LEU A 49 -24.33 15.24 -18.13
CA LEU A 49 -23.95 15.42 -16.73
C LEU A 49 -24.23 14.16 -15.90
N ARG A 50 -25.41 13.55 -16.08
CA ARG A 50 -25.79 12.30 -15.42
C ARG A 50 -24.83 11.17 -15.76
N LYS A 51 -24.49 11.02 -17.05
CA LYS A 51 -23.54 9.98 -17.49
C LYS A 51 -22.17 10.18 -16.86
N THR A 52 -21.63 11.39 -16.91
CA THR A 52 -20.30 11.70 -16.35
C THR A 52 -20.25 11.44 -14.84
N LEU A 53 -21.28 11.83 -14.10
CA LEU A 53 -21.37 11.56 -12.66
C LEU A 53 -21.45 10.06 -12.35
N LEU A 54 -22.21 9.30 -13.15
CA LEU A 54 -22.29 7.84 -13.01
C LEU A 54 -20.95 7.16 -13.32
N ASP A 55 -20.26 7.58 -14.38
CA ASP A 55 -18.96 7.02 -14.76
C ASP A 55 -17.90 7.31 -13.68
N MET A 56 -17.89 8.52 -13.14
CA MET A 56 -17.03 8.89 -12.00
C MET A 56 -17.33 8.05 -10.76
N THR A 57 -18.61 7.93 -10.39
CA THR A 57 -19.07 7.12 -9.25
C THR A 57 -18.68 5.65 -9.41
N LYS A 58 -18.85 5.10 -10.61
CA LYS A 58 -18.47 3.73 -10.95
C LYS A 58 -16.96 3.52 -10.82
N SER A 59 -16.14 4.49 -11.24
CA SER A 59 -14.69 4.42 -11.05
C SER A 59 -14.33 4.36 -9.56
N LYS A 60 -14.91 5.24 -8.72
CA LYS A 60 -14.68 5.24 -7.28
C LYS A 60 -15.12 3.94 -6.61
N LEU A 61 -16.29 3.41 -6.99
CA LEU A 61 -16.77 2.12 -6.48
C LEU A 61 -15.83 0.97 -6.87
N LEU A 62 -15.24 1.03 -8.06
CA LEU A 62 -14.25 0.03 -8.49
C LEU A 62 -12.97 0.13 -7.66
N ASP A 63 -12.46 1.33 -7.42
CA ASP A 63 -11.29 1.55 -6.55
C ASP A 63 -11.56 1.06 -5.12
N LEU A 64 -12.73 1.39 -4.56
CA LEU A 64 -13.14 0.91 -3.24
C LEU A 64 -13.26 -0.62 -3.20
N SER A 65 -13.78 -1.25 -4.25
CA SER A 65 -13.86 -2.72 -4.37
C SER A 65 -12.48 -3.40 -4.43
N ARG A 66 -11.45 -2.66 -4.83
CA ARG A 66 -10.04 -3.08 -4.83
C ARG A 66 -9.33 -2.77 -3.52
N GLY A 67 -10.06 -2.28 -2.51
CA GLY A 67 -9.51 -1.92 -1.20
C GLY A 67 -8.76 -0.59 -1.18
N ARG A 68 -8.89 0.26 -2.20
CA ARG A 68 -8.34 1.62 -2.19
C ARG A 68 -9.28 2.50 -1.37
N VAL A 69 -8.93 2.67 -0.10
CA VAL A 69 -9.70 3.48 0.86
C VAL A 69 -8.90 4.73 1.20
N THR A 70 -9.55 5.87 1.14
CA THR A 70 -8.95 7.15 1.55
C THR A 70 -8.89 7.21 3.08
N ILE A 71 -7.70 7.46 3.62
CA ILE A 71 -7.50 7.59 5.07
C ILE A 71 -7.10 9.04 5.37
N PRO A 72 -7.91 9.79 6.14
CA PRO A 72 -7.56 11.13 6.60
C PRO A 72 -6.26 11.12 7.40
N ASP A 73 -5.53 12.25 7.41
CA ASP A 73 -4.26 12.38 8.16
C ASP A 73 -3.18 11.41 7.68
N THR A 74 -3.17 11.12 6.37
CA THR A 74 -2.15 10.31 5.72
C THR A 74 -1.69 10.93 4.41
N TYR A 75 -0.38 10.89 4.16
CA TYR A 75 0.25 11.49 2.99
C TYR A 75 1.50 10.71 2.59
N TYR A 76 1.89 10.84 1.33
CA TYR A 76 3.20 10.40 0.86
C TYR A 76 4.18 11.58 0.87
N PHE A 77 5.34 11.38 1.48
CA PHE A 77 6.43 12.36 1.56
C PHE A 77 7.66 11.84 0.85
N MET A 78 8.37 12.72 0.14
CA MET A 78 9.70 12.38 -0.37
C MET A 78 10.67 12.29 0.82
N GLY A 79 11.44 11.20 0.89
CA GLY A 79 12.44 11.03 1.94
C GLY A 79 13.68 11.88 1.70
N SER A 80 14.26 12.38 2.79
CA SER A 80 15.58 12.99 2.79
C SER A 80 16.32 12.75 4.11
N ALA A 81 17.62 12.97 4.10
CA ALA A 81 18.47 12.84 5.28
C ALA A 81 18.47 14.15 6.06
N ASP A 82 18.46 14.06 7.39
CA ASP A 82 18.63 15.24 8.26
C ASP A 82 19.94 15.98 7.93
N PRO A 83 19.88 17.19 7.37
CA PRO A 83 21.07 17.96 7.01
C PRO A 83 21.73 18.62 8.24
N THR A 84 21.05 18.63 9.39
CA THR A 84 21.48 19.32 10.62
C THR A 84 22.14 18.36 11.62
N GLY A 85 21.85 17.05 11.51
CA GLY A 85 22.27 16.03 12.47
C GLY A 85 21.65 16.17 13.87
N ARG A 86 20.57 16.95 14.01
CA ARG A 86 19.90 17.20 15.29
C ARG A 86 18.92 16.09 15.67
N LEU A 87 18.25 15.48 14.70
CA LEU A 87 17.19 14.52 14.97
C LEU A 87 17.73 13.30 15.71
N GLU A 88 17.05 12.91 16.79
CA GLU A 88 17.27 11.61 17.41
C GLU A 88 16.72 10.48 16.53
N ARG A 89 17.18 9.26 16.76
CA ARG A 89 16.87 8.11 15.88
C ARG A 89 15.37 7.84 15.71
N ASN A 90 14.58 8.12 16.75
CA ASN A 90 13.12 7.96 16.75
C ASN A 90 12.37 9.24 16.35
N GLN A 91 13.06 10.26 15.86
CA GLN A 91 12.49 11.55 15.46
C GLN A 91 12.59 11.75 13.95
N VAL A 92 11.58 12.44 13.41
CA VAL A 92 11.52 12.89 12.03
C VAL A 92 11.05 14.33 11.96
N VAL A 93 11.43 15.03 10.90
CA VAL A 93 10.81 16.31 10.52
C VAL A 93 9.92 16.06 9.33
N ILE A 94 8.64 16.41 9.43
CA ILE A 94 7.68 16.30 8.33
C ILE A 94 7.21 17.70 7.97
N LEU A 95 7.38 18.10 6.71
CA LEU A 95 6.93 19.39 6.21
C LEU A 95 5.66 19.24 5.36
N LEU A 96 4.58 19.83 5.84
CA LEU A 96 3.31 19.95 5.12
C LEU A 96 3.26 21.26 4.33
N GLU A 97 2.17 21.45 3.59
CA GLU A 97 1.95 22.69 2.84
C GLU A 97 1.97 23.95 3.73
N HIS A 98 1.42 23.84 4.95
CA HIS A 98 1.23 24.95 5.87
C HIS A 98 2.26 25.00 6.99
N GLY A 99 3.33 24.20 6.92
CA GLY A 99 4.41 24.18 7.89
C GLY A 99 4.75 22.79 8.45
N PRO A 100 5.62 22.72 9.46
CA PRO A 100 6.03 21.46 10.05
C PRO A 100 4.89 20.79 10.83
N LEU A 101 4.86 19.46 10.77
CA LEU A 101 3.98 18.63 11.58
C LEU A 101 4.61 18.41 12.96
N TYR A 102 3.84 18.65 14.01
CA TYR A 102 4.16 18.27 15.38
C TYR A 102 3.23 17.15 15.81
N CYS A 103 3.78 15.96 16.01
CA CYS A 103 2.97 14.81 16.40
C CYS A 103 3.82 13.82 17.21
N PRO A 104 3.38 13.40 18.41
CA PRO A 104 4.15 12.48 19.24
C PRO A 104 4.25 11.07 18.65
N LYS A 105 3.35 10.69 17.73
CA LYS A 105 3.32 9.35 17.17
C LYS A 105 2.84 9.37 15.72
N VAL A 106 3.77 9.15 14.80
CA VAL A 106 3.54 9.03 13.35
C VAL A 106 3.99 7.65 12.88
N LEU A 107 3.14 6.96 12.12
CA LEU A 107 3.51 5.74 11.43
C LEU A 107 4.17 6.10 10.11
N VAL A 108 5.25 5.42 9.76
CA VAL A 108 5.98 5.61 8.49
C VAL A 108 6.20 4.26 7.83
N TYR A 109 5.89 4.18 6.55
CA TYR A 109 6.00 2.96 5.74
C TYR A 109 6.44 3.29 4.32
N LYS A 110 7.23 2.41 3.70
CA LYS A 110 7.58 2.50 2.27
C LYS A 110 6.99 1.31 1.54
N SER A 111 6.27 1.59 0.45
CA SER A 111 5.68 0.57 -0.41
C SER A 111 6.61 0.22 -1.57
N PRO A 112 6.66 -1.04 -2.03
CA PRO A 112 6.15 -2.24 -1.37
C PRO A 112 7.09 -2.73 -0.25
N GLY A 113 6.51 -3.09 0.90
CA GLY A 113 7.18 -3.78 2.00
C GLY A 113 6.30 -4.90 2.54
N LEU A 114 6.88 -6.06 2.82
CA LEU A 114 6.15 -7.29 3.21
C LEU A 114 6.34 -7.68 4.69
N HIS A 115 7.37 -7.17 5.36
CA HIS A 115 7.63 -7.49 6.75
C HIS A 115 6.78 -6.60 7.65
N VAL A 116 6.25 -7.18 8.73
CA VAL A 116 5.44 -6.43 9.72
C VAL A 116 6.23 -5.30 10.40
N GLY A 117 7.55 -5.42 10.47
CA GLY A 117 8.46 -4.41 10.98
C GLY A 117 8.81 -3.27 10.02
N ASP A 118 8.33 -3.32 8.77
CA ASP A 118 8.56 -2.23 7.81
C ASP A 118 7.74 -0.98 8.13
N VAL A 119 6.70 -1.12 8.96
CA VAL A 119 5.96 0.02 9.49
C VAL A 119 6.60 0.46 10.79
N LYS A 120 7.11 1.68 10.81
CA LYS A 120 7.81 2.26 11.95
C LYS A 120 7.07 3.39 12.61
N VAL A 121 7.41 3.63 13.86
CA VAL A 121 6.83 4.70 14.67
C VAL A 121 7.90 5.74 14.95
N PHE A 122 7.58 7.00 14.67
CA PHE A 122 8.43 8.15 14.94
C PHE A 122 7.67 9.25 15.69
N GLU A 123 8.41 10.14 16.33
CA GLU A 123 7.95 11.44 16.78
C GLU A 123 8.23 12.47 15.68
N ALA A 124 7.19 13.18 15.22
CA ALA A 124 7.34 14.30 14.30
C ALA A 124 7.58 15.59 15.10
N THR A 125 8.74 16.19 14.90
CA THR A 125 9.20 17.41 15.58
C THR A 125 9.81 18.40 14.59
N TRP A 126 10.15 19.61 15.06
CA TRP A 126 10.77 20.65 14.26
C TRP A 126 11.89 21.34 15.02
N HIS A 127 12.98 21.62 14.32
CA HIS A 127 14.10 22.42 14.83
C HIS A 127 14.33 23.62 13.92
N GLU A 128 14.59 24.79 14.51
CA GLU A 128 14.81 26.04 13.75
C GLU A 128 15.99 25.94 12.77
N ASP A 129 16.98 25.08 13.07
CA ASP A 129 18.14 24.79 12.21
C ASP A 129 17.74 24.29 10.79
N PHE A 130 16.53 23.74 10.61
CA PHE A 130 16.04 23.31 9.29
C PHE A 130 15.56 24.47 8.41
N LYS A 131 15.20 25.61 9.00
CA LYS A 131 14.48 26.69 8.31
C LYS A 131 15.27 27.24 7.11
N ASP A 132 16.55 27.52 7.31
CA ASP A 132 17.39 28.12 6.28
C ASP A 132 17.83 27.12 5.20
N ILE A 133 17.84 25.82 5.53
CA ILE A 133 18.27 24.75 4.62
C ILE A 133 17.12 24.34 3.70
N VAL A 134 15.93 24.13 4.27
CA VAL A 134 14.78 23.59 3.52
C VAL A 134 14.02 24.69 2.79
N GLY A 135 14.10 25.94 3.26
CA GLY A 135 13.43 27.09 2.64
C GLY A 135 11.93 26.86 2.49
N ASN A 136 11.44 26.89 1.24
CA ASN A 136 10.03 26.71 0.91
C ASN A 136 9.66 25.26 0.53
N GLY A 137 10.50 24.28 0.88
CA GLY A 137 10.22 22.86 0.65
C GLY A 137 8.93 22.41 1.33
N LYS A 138 8.16 21.56 0.65
CA LYS A 138 6.88 20.99 1.11
C LYS A 138 6.81 19.52 0.74
N TYR A 139 6.04 18.75 1.50
CA TYR A 139 5.84 17.31 1.29
C TYR A 139 7.14 16.49 1.32
N VAL A 140 8.01 16.83 2.28
CA VAL A 140 9.28 16.13 2.56
C VAL A 140 9.29 15.60 3.98
N ILE A 141 9.87 14.42 4.17
CA ILE A 141 10.21 13.84 5.48
C ILE A 141 11.72 13.74 5.61
N PHE A 142 12.28 14.26 6.70
CA PHE A 142 13.69 14.14 7.03
C PHE A 142 13.90 13.11 8.13
N PHE A 143 14.82 12.18 7.86
CA PHE A 143 15.17 11.10 8.77
C PHE A 143 16.49 11.38 9.47
N SER A 144 16.58 10.99 10.74
CA SER A 144 17.82 11.06 11.49
C SER A 144 18.96 10.31 10.81
N VAL A 145 20.14 10.94 10.80
CA VAL A 145 21.41 10.34 10.34
C VAL A 145 22.18 9.69 11.50
N LYS A 146 21.58 9.56 12.69
CA LYS A 146 22.20 8.95 13.87
C LYS A 146 21.99 7.44 13.92
N GLY A 147 23.02 6.72 14.38
CA GLY A 147 23.03 5.28 14.61
C GLY A 147 23.87 4.52 13.59
N GLU A 148 24.08 3.23 13.83
CA GLU A 148 24.96 2.38 13.00
C GLU A 148 24.31 1.98 11.67
N ARG A 149 22.99 1.75 11.68
CA ARG A 149 22.18 1.41 10.51
C ARG A 149 21.27 2.58 10.17
N SER A 150 21.09 2.92 8.90
CA SER A 150 20.14 3.97 8.52
C SER A 150 18.71 3.59 8.94
N VAL A 151 17.92 4.54 9.43
CA VAL A 151 16.52 4.27 9.82
C VAL A 151 15.64 3.92 8.63
N VAL A 152 15.98 4.41 7.43
CA VAL A 152 15.24 4.14 6.19
C VAL A 152 15.54 2.75 5.63
N ASP A 153 16.76 2.26 5.79
CA ASP A 153 17.13 0.89 5.39
C ASP A 153 16.36 -0.16 6.20
N GLU A 154 15.95 0.19 7.42
CA GLU A 154 15.08 -0.63 8.26
C GLU A 154 13.59 -0.57 7.85
N ILE A 155 13.22 0.21 6.83
CA ILE A 155 11.87 0.33 6.26
C ILE A 155 11.93 -0.25 4.83
N ALA A 156 11.68 -1.55 4.68
CA ALA A 156 11.67 -2.22 3.38
C ALA A 156 12.97 -2.04 2.54
N ASN A 157 14.15 -2.03 3.18
CA ASN A 157 15.46 -1.80 2.55
C ASN A 157 15.49 -0.53 1.67
N SER A 158 14.81 0.51 2.13
CA SER A 158 14.67 1.79 1.41
C SER A 158 15.94 2.64 1.51
N ASP A 159 16.14 3.49 0.51
CA ASP A 159 17.18 4.51 0.50
C ASP A 159 16.59 5.92 0.28
N LEU A 160 17.43 6.90 -0.02
CA LEU A 160 17.05 8.31 -0.12
C LEU A 160 17.37 8.89 -1.51
N ASP A 161 17.15 8.12 -2.57
CA ASP A 161 17.39 8.54 -3.96
C ASP A 161 16.14 9.08 -4.69
N GLY A 162 14.99 9.10 -4.00
CA GLY A 162 13.68 9.45 -4.55
C GLY A 162 12.52 8.69 -3.92
N ASP A 163 12.80 7.75 -3.01
CA ASP A 163 11.79 6.99 -2.29
C ASP A 163 10.74 7.88 -1.59
N GLN A 164 9.49 7.42 -1.65
CA GLN A 164 8.34 8.05 -1.01
C GLN A 164 7.84 7.21 0.15
N TYR A 165 7.52 7.89 1.26
CA TYR A 165 7.09 7.26 2.49
C TYR A 165 5.65 7.66 2.79
N TRP A 166 4.80 6.65 2.94
CA TRP A 166 3.47 6.84 3.51
C TRP A 166 3.62 7.14 5.00
N CYS A 167 3.16 8.31 5.41
CA CYS A 167 3.09 8.71 6.80
C CYS A 167 1.64 8.81 7.26
N CYS A 168 1.34 8.33 8.45
CA CYS A 168 0.01 8.33 9.03
C CYS A 168 0.04 8.75 10.50
N TRP A 169 -0.70 9.81 10.82
CA TRP A 169 -0.94 10.25 12.19
C TRP A 169 -2.42 10.20 12.58
N ASN A 170 -3.23 9.45 11.81
CA ASN A 170 -4.64 9.24 12.11
C ASN A 170 -4.82 8.53 13.46
N SER A 171 -5.55 9.13 14.39
CA SER A 171 -5.69 8.62 15.75
C SER A 171 -6.32 7.22 15.83
N LEU A 172 -7.20 6.87 14.89
CA LEU A 172 -7.85 5.55 14.87
C LEU A 172 -6.87 4.43 14.50
N ILE A 173 -5.90 4.72 13.66
CA ILE A 173 -4.89 3.73 13.21
C ILE A 173 -3.72 3.71 14.19
N VAL A 174 -3.20 4.89 14.54
CA VAL A 174 -2.03 5.05 15.40
C VAL A 174 -2.24 4.44 16.79
N LYS A 175 -3.47 4.51 17.33
CA LYS A 175 -3.80 3.94 18.64
C LYS A 175 -3.73 2.41 18.66
N GLU A 176 -4.17 1.77 17.60
CA GLU A 176 -4.24 0.30 17.51
C GLU A 176 -2.90 -0.31 17.05
N PHE A 177 -2.03 0.49 16.43
CA PHE A 177 -0.76 0.01 15.90
C PHE A 177 0.26 -0.37 16.99
N LYS A 178 0.76 -1.60 16.89
CA LYS A 178 1.82 -2.18 17.73
C LYS A 178 3.08 -2.40 16.87
N PRO A 179 4.21 -1.76 17.22
CA PRO A 179 5.47 -1.98 16.52
C PRO A 179 5.93 -3.43 16.57
N SER A 180 6.64 -3.86 15.53
CA SER A 180 7.32 -5.15 15.46
C SER A 180 8.82 -4.95 15.25
N ASP A 181 9.58 -6.02 15.42
CA ASP A 181 11.02 -6.00 15.14
C ASP A 181 11.29 -5.79 13.66
N VAL A 182 12.37 -5.09 13.36
CA VAL A 182 12.81 -4.85 11.97
C VAL A 182 13.23 -6.16 11.32
N TRP A 183 13.02 -6.26 10.00
CA TRP A 183 13.58 -7.35 9.24
C TRP A 183 15.12 -7.28 9.30
N LYS A 184 15.74 -8.43 9.53
CA LYS A 184 17.19 -8.58 9.58
C LYS A 184 17.55 -9.67 8.57
N ASN A 185 18.44 -9.32 7.66
CA ASN A 185 19.02 -10.33 6.80
C ASN A 185 19.88 -11.26 7.67
N ASN A 186 19.52 -12.54 7.73
CA ASN A 186 20.24 -13.54 8.53
C ASN A 186 21.58 -13.93 7.88
N ASP A 187 21.82 -13.54 6.62
CA ASP A 187 23.13 -13.65 6.01
C ASP A 187 24.07 -12.61 6.61
N THR A 188 24.85 -13.04 7.60
CA THR A 188 26.09 -12.40 7.99
C THR A 188 26.88 -12.04 6.74
N VAL A 189 27.04 -10.73 6.49
CA VAL A 189 28.01 -10.08 5.59
C VAL A 189 28.87 -11.11 4.84
N ASN A 190 28.38 -11.60 3.70
CA ASN A 190 29.32 -12.03 2.68
C ASN A 190 30.08 -10.76 2.33
N LYS A 191 31.30 -10.65 2.87
CA LYS A 191 32.29 -9.65 2.48
C LYS A 191 32.12 -9.44 0.98
N CYS A 192 32.04 -8.18 0.54
CA CYS A 192 32.33 -7.85 -0.85
C CYS A 192 33.49 -8.75 -1.29
N PRO A 193 33.35 -9.56 -2.35
CA PRO A 193 34.50 -10.28 -2.89
C PRO A 193 35.60 -9.24 -3.00
N GLY A 194 36.72 -9.49 -2.31
CA GLY A 194 37.82 -8.53 -2.25
C GLY A 194 38.12 -8.05 -3.66
N ASN A 195 38.48 -6.78 -3.79
CA ASN A 195 38.88 -6.14 -5.05
C ASN A 195 39.82 -7.05 -5.85
N ASP A 196 39.25 -7.91 -6.68
CA ASP A 196 39.94 -8.43 -7.83
C ASP A 196 39.89 -7.26 -8.80
N GLU A 197 41.03 -6.57 -8.95
CA GLU A 197 41.31 -5.65 -10.07
C GLU A 197 41.32 -6.40 -11.42
N ALA A 198 40.46 -7.42 -11.57
CA ALA A 198 40.23 -8.16 -12.78
C ALA A 198 39.39 -7.30 -13.74
N CYS A 199 40.13 -6.51 -14.51
CA CYS A 199 39.83 -6.15 -15.89
C CYS A 199 38.63 -5.19 -16.10
N ILE A 200 38.90 -3.89 -15.98
CA ILE A 200 38.05 -2.79 -16.50
C ILE A 200 37.62 -3.00 -17.97
N LYS A 201 38.33 -3.84 -18.75
CA LYS A 201 37.96 -4.15 -20.14
C LYS A 201 36.74 -5.07 -20.28
N ASP A 202 36.35 -5.82 -19.26
CA ASP A 202 35.21 -6.75 -19.32
C ASP A 202 33.91 -6.18 -18.74
N PHE A 203 33.98 -5.00 -18.12
CA PHE A 203 32.82 -4.35 -17.50
C PHE A 203 31.66 -4.13 -18.48
N ARG A 204 31.96 -3.74 -19.74
CA ARG A 204 30.93 -3.55 -20.78
C ARG A 204 30.23 -4.85 -21.14
N THR A 205 30.96 -5.95 -21.27
CA THR A 205 30.39 -7.26 -21.58
C THR A 205 29.51 -7.73 -20.43
N ILE A 206 30.00 -7.65 -19.18
CA ILE A 206 29.26 -8.05 -17.98
C ILE A 206 27.98 -7.24 -17.83
N HIS A 207 28.03 -5.92 -17.99
CA HIS A 207 26.83 -5.06 -17.91
C HIS A 207 25.87 -5.30 -19.07
N PHE A 208 26.39 -5.53 -20.28
CA PHE A 208 25.56 -5.86 -21.43
C PHE A 208 24.86 -7.20 -21.25
N GLU A 209 25.54 -8.22 -20.75
CA GLU A 209 24.93 -9.50 -20.39
C GLU A 209 23.91 -9.38 -19.27
N ALA A 210 24.20 -8.59 -18.23
CA ALA A 210 23.26 -8.31 -17.15
C ALA A 210 22.01 -7.62 -17.69
N PHE A 211 22.17 -6.62 -18.58
CA PHE A 211 21.07 -5.97 -19.29
C PHE A 211 20.27 -6.97 -20.12
N LEU A 212 20.93 -7.86 -20.89
CA LEU A 212 20.24 -8.88 -21.67
C LEU A 212 19.46 -9.85 -20.79
N ARG A 213 20.02 -10.27 -19.64
CA ARG A 213 19.32 -11.13 -18.68
C ARG A 213 18.13 -10.42 -18.07
N ALA A 214 18.31 -9.21 -17.55
CA ALA A 214 17.22 -8.41 -16.97
C ALA A 214 16.10 -8.15 -18.00
N ARG A 215 16.45 -7.87 -19.26
CA ARG A 215 15.49 -7.54 -20.32
C ARG A 215 14.78 -8.76 -20.90
N PHE A 216 15.50 -9.86 -21.13
CA PHE A 216 14.98 -11.00 -21.90
C PHE A 216 14.78 -12.29 -21.09
N LYS A 217 15.33 -12.35 -19.87
CA LYS A 217 15.16 -13.46 -18.93
C LYS A 217 14.91 -12.93 -17.50
N PRO A 218 13.95 -12.02 -17.30
CA PRO A 218 13.72 -11.44 -15.99
C PRO A 218 13.37 -12.52 -14.98
N SER A 219 13.98 -12.43 -13.79
CA SER A 219 13.56 -13.25 -12.67
C SER A 219 12.13 -12.89 -12.27
N GLN A 220 11.28 -13.89 -12.13
CA GLN A 220 9.93 -13.69 -11.61
C GLN A 220 9.85 -13.94 -10.10
N THR A 221 10.99 -14.25 -9.45
CA THR A 221 11.05 -14.64 -8.03
C THR A 221 10.38 -13.62 -7.13
N MET A 222 10.71 -12.33 -7.26
CA MET A 222 10.11 -11.26 -6.46
C MET A 222 8.58 -11.23 -6.60
N GLY A 223 8.07 -11.28 -7.82
CA GLY A 223 6.63 -11.26 -8.09
C GLY A 223 5.92 -12.53 -7.60
N VAL A 224 6.56 -13.70 -7.73
CA VAL A 224 6.01 -14.98 -7.23
C VAL A 224 5.99 -15.00 -5.71
N ALA A 225 7.04 -14.49 -5.05
CA ALA A 225 7.13 -14.39 -3.61
C ALA A 225 6.04 -13.46 -3.06
N ALA A 226 5.93 -12.24 -3.60
CA ALA A 226 4.93 -11.26 -3.19
C ALA A 226 3.49 -11.77 -3.39
N ASN A 227 3.19 -12.38 -4.54
CA ASN A 227 1.86 -12.94 -4.80
C ASN A 227 1.54 -14.11 -3.85
N SER A 228 2.50 -15.03 -3.64
CA SER A 228 2.29 -16.17 -2.73
C SER A 228 2.13 -15.68 -1.29
N TRP A 229 2.87 -14.64 -0.90
CA TRP A 229 2.75 -13.99 0.41
C TRP A 229 1.34 -13.43 0.59
N GLN A 230 0.79 -12.71 -0.39
CA GLN A 230 -0.56 -12.15 -0.32
C GLN A 230 -1.62 -13.23 -0.14
N ALA A 231 -1.52 -14.34 -0.89
CA ALA A 231 -2.46 -15.45 -0.80
C ALA A 231 -2.39 -16.17 0.56
N HIS A 232 -1.18 -16.43 1.09
CA HIS A 232 -1.04 -17.07 2.40
C HIS A 232 -1.42 -16.15 3.55
N MET A 233 -1.15 -14.85 3.44
CA MET A 233 -1.52 -13.86 4.43
C MET A 233 -3.04 -13.69 4.51
N ASP A 234 -3.74 -13.66 3.37
CA ASP A 234 -5.20 -13.68 3.32
C ASP A 234 -5.77 -14.90 4.06
N LYS A 235 -5.26 -16.10 3.75
CA LYS A 235 -5.65 -17.32 4.45
C LYS A 235 -5.36 -17.23 5.96
N TYR A 236 -4.17 -16.79 6.34
CA TYR A 236 -3.75 -16.65 7.74
C TYR A 236 -4.70 -15.75 8.55
N LEU A 237 -5.16 -14.65 7.95
CA LEU A 237 -6.09 -13.70 8.60
C LEU A 237 -7.50 -14.26 8.75
N MET A 238 -7.92 -15.19 7.88
CA MET A 238 -9.22 -15.85 7.94
C MET A 238 -9.27 -17.03 8.94
N LEU A 239 -8.12 -17.51 9.43
CA LEU A 239 -8.05 -18.60 10.39
C LEU A 239 -8.23 -18.13 11.84
N ASP A 240 -8.95 -18.93 12.61
CA ASP A 240 -9.09 -18.75 14.05
C ASP A 240 -7.74 -18.75 14.78
N GLY A 241 -7.67 -18.07 15.92
CA GLY A 241 -6.42 -17.92 16.68
C GLY A 241 -5.77 -19.22 17.14
N ASN A 242 -6.55 -20.28 17.32
CA ASN A 242 -6.09 -21.58 17.82
C ASN A 242 -5.80 -22.60 16.70
N ASP A 243 -5.95 -22.22 15.43
CA ASP A 243 -5.73 -23.13 14.32
C ASP A 243 -4.24 -23.50 14.18
N PRO A 244 -3.86 -24.79 14.23
CA PRO A 244 -2.47 -25.21 14.06
C PRO A 244 -1.89 -24.85 12.68
N GLU A 245 -2.72 -24.68 11.65
CA GLU A 245 -2.30 -24.21 10.33
C GLU A 245 -1.73 -22.79 10.39
N LYS A 246 -2.15 -21.97 11.35
CA LYS A 246 -1.69 -20.59 11.51
C LYS A 246 -0.18 -20.50 11.76
N ALA A 247 0.36 -21.38 12.59
CA ALA A 247 1.80 -21.45 12.86
C ALA A 247 2.59 -21.90 11.62
N ARG A 248 2.05 -22.86 10.86
CA ARG A 248 2.65 -23.32 9.59
C ARG A 248 2.67 -22.20 8.55
N LEU A 249 1.56 -21.50 8.37
CA LEU A 249 1.46 -20.38 7.43
C LEU A 249 2.40 -19.24 7.83
N TRP A 250 2.49 -18.93 9.12
CA TRP A 250 3.42 -17.90 9.60
C TRP A 250 4.88 -18.22 9.24
N HIS A 251 5.30 -19.49 9.37
CA HIS A 251 6.63 -19.91 8.94
C HIS A 251 6.85 -19.74 7.43
N VAL A 252 5.87 -20.14 6.61
CA VAL A 252 5.91 -19.96 5.15
C VAL A 252 5.95 -18.48 4.75
N ILE A 253 5.15 -17.65 5.43
CA ILE A 253 5.12 -16.19 5.23
C ILE A 253 6.50 -15.60 5.52
N GLY A 254 7.15 -15.99 6.62
CA GLY A 254 8.52 -15.55 6.94
C GLY A 254 9.53 -15.90 5.83
N GLN A 255 9.52 -17.15 5.35
CA GLN A 255 10.39 -17.58 4.25
C GLN A 255 10.15 -16.79 2.96
N LEU A 256 8.89 -16.45 2.67
CA LEU A 256 8.53 -15.63 1.50
C LEU A 256 9.01 -14.18 1.64
N VAL A 257 8.98 -13.62 2.86
CA VAL A 257 9.51 -12.28 3.14
C VAL A 257 11.03 -12.26 2.93
N ASP A 258 11.76 -13.24 3.46
CA ASP A 258 13.21 -13.36 3.26
C ASP A 258 13.55 -13.47 1.77
N THR A 259 12.86 -14.38 1.06
CA THR A 259 13.03 -14.57 -0.39
C THR A 259 12.70 -13.29 -1.18
N TYR A 260 11.71 -12.53 -0.75
CA TYR A 260 11.32 -11.27 -1.40
C TYR A 260 12.42 -10.23 -1.28
N TYR A 261 12.92 -9.96 -0.07
CA TYR A 261 13.97 -8.96 0.14
C TYR A 261 15.30 -9.37 -0.50
N GLU A 262 15.66 -10.64 -0.44
CA GLU A 262 16.83 -11.15 -1.17
C GLU A 262 16.67 -11.00 -2.69
N ALA A 263 15.46 -11.19 -3.23
CA ALA A 263 15.19 -11.03 -4.66
C ALA A 263 15.23 -9.56 -5.11
N VAL A 264 14.87 -8.60 -4.24
CA VAL A 264 14.99 -7.16 -4.51
C VAL A 264 16.47 -6.78 -4.69
N ASP A 265 17.36 -7.32 -3.86
CA ASP A 265 18.79 -7.04 -3.90
C ASP A 265 19.59 -8.01 -4.80
N ALA A 266 18.93 -8.99 -5.43
CA ALA A 266 19.57 -10.01 -6.25
C ALA A 266 20.34 -9.41 -7.45
N ASP A 267 19.77 -8.41 -8.12
CA ASP A 267 20.41 -7.74 -9.26
C ASP A 267 21.65 -6.93 -8.85
N LYS A 268 21.68 -6.44 -7.60
CA LYS A 268 22.83 -5.71 -7.03
C LYS A 268 23.94 -6.65 -6.56
N THR A 269 23.56 -7.82 -6.03
CA THR A 269 24.49 -8.77 -5.39
C THR A 269 24.93 -9.92 -6.30
N GLY A 270 24.25 -10.13 -7.44
CA GLY A 270 24.47 -11.27 -8.32
C GLY A 270 23.97 -12.62 -7.77
N LYS A 271 23.26 -12.62 -6.62
CA LYS A 271 22.70 -13.83 -6.01
C LYS A 271 21.54 -14.36 -6.86
N GLN A 272 21.48 -15.68 -7.05
CA GLN A 272 20.30 -16.32 -7.63
C GLN A 272 19.34 -16.74 -6.52
N VAL A 273 18.17 -16.12 -6.51
CA VAL A 273 17.12 -16.36 -5.51
C VAL A 273 15.93 -17.03 -6.20
N SER A 274 15.37 -18.06 -5.57
CA SER A 274 14.21 -18.79 -6.08
C SER A 274 13.23 -19.11 -4.96
N VAL A 275 11.93 -19.03 -5.25
CA VAL A 275 10.88 -19.39 -4.29
C VAL A 275 10.75 -20.91 -4.25
N HIS A 276 10.96 -21.49 -3.07
CA HIS A 276 10.79 -22.93 -2.83
C HIS A 276 9.34 -23.37 -3.10
N ASP A 277 9.15 -24.53 -3.74
CA ASP A 277 7.84 -24.99 -4.20
C ASP A 277 6.82 -25.19 -3.06
N SER A 278 7.28 -25.50 -1.85
CA SER A 278 6.40 -25.59 -0.67
C SER A 278 5.80 -24.25 -0.24
N CYS A 279 6.46 -23.14 -0.59
CA CYS A 279 6.03 -21.79 -0.23
C CYS A 279 5.07 -21.19 -1.26
N ARG A 280 5.02 -21.75 -2.47
CA ARG A 280 4.16 -21.24 -3.55
C ARG A 280 2.69 -21.44 -3.21
N ALA A 281 1.90 -20.37 -3.34
CA ALA A 281 0.46 -20.47 -3.17
C ALA A 281 -0.18 -21.25 -4.33
N ARG A 282 -1.10 -22.16 -3.98
CA ARG A 282 -1.88 -22.97 -4.95
C ARG A 282 -3.33 -22.49 -5.06
N GLU A 283 -3.80 -21.80 -4.03
CA GLU A 283 -5.12 -21.21 -3.94
C GLU A 283 -4.97 -19.69 -3.88
N TRP A 284 -5.91 -18.98 -4.49
CA TRP A 284 -5.84 -17.53 -4.65
C TRP A 284 -7.09 -16.87 -4.08
N PRO A 285 -6.95 -15.76 -3.35
CA PRO A 285 -8.08 -14.95 -2.93
C PRO A 285 -8.87 -14.44 -4.13
N HIS A 286 -10.18 -14.31 -3.96
CA HIS A 286 -11.11 -13.91 -5.02
C HIS A 286 -10.79 -12.53 -5.63
N TYR A 287 -10.21 -11.61 -4.85
CA TYR A 287 -9.87 -10.26 -5.30
C TYR A 287 -8.60 -10.18 -6.15
N MET A 288 -7.76 -11.23 -6.16
CA MET A 288 -6.55 -11.24 -6.99
C MET A 288 -6.84 -11.54 -8.47
N GLU A 289 -8.11 -11.72 -8.86
CA GLU A 289 -8.61 -11.85 -10.24
C GLU A 289 -7.83 -12.86 -11.12
N LYS A 290 -7.14 -13.83 -10.51
CA LYS A 290 -6.49 -14.90 -11.27
C LYS A 290 -7.59 -15.80 -11.81
N GLU A 291 -7.81 -15.74 -13.12
CA GLU A 291 -8.71 -16.67 -13.80
C GLU A 291 -8.35 -18.08 -13.34
N LYS A 292 -9.36 -18.84 -12.90
CA LYS A 292 -9.17 -20.27 -12.67
C LYS A 292 -8.74 -20.84 -14.01
N GLU A 293 -7.52 -21.34 -14.12
CA GLU A 293 -7.05 -22.11 -15.27
C GLU A 293 -7.95 -23.35 -15.43
N HIS A 294 -9.10 -23.18 -16.08
CA HIS A 294 -10.05 -24.23 -16.39
C HIS A 294 -10.57 -23.94 -17.80
N GLY A 295 -9.88 -24.53 -18.78
CA GLY A 295 -10.38 -24.95 -20.10
C GLY A 295 -11.18 -23.95 -20.93
N ASN A 296 -10.56 -23.47 -22.01
CA ASN A 296 -11.17 -23.01 -23.26
C ASN A 296 -12.64 -22.57 -23.16
N LYS A 297 -12.87 -21.27 -22.96
CA LYS A 297 -14.05 -20.61 -23.51
C LYS A 297 -13.60 -19.48 -24.41
N GLN A 298 -13.96 -19.62 -25.69
CA GLN A 298 -13.87 -18.57 -26.68
C GLN A 298 -14.45 -17.27 -26.10
N MET A 299 -13.63 -16.22 -26.09
CA MET A 299 -14.08 -14.88 -25.78
C MET A 299 -15.11 -14.45 -26.82
N THR A 300 -16.38 -14.40 -26.43
CA THR A 300 -17.32 -13.49 -27.06
C THR A 300 -17.10 -12.12 -26.42
N ASN A 301 -16.65 -11.15 -27.22
CA ASN A 301 -16.57 -9.75 -26.85
C ASN A 301 -17.97 -9.22 -26.54
N GLY A 302 -18.44 -9.42 -25.31
CA GLY A 302 -19.61 -8.76 -24.76
C GLY A 302 -19.17 -7.61 -23.88
N PHE A 303 -19.33 -6.37 -24.38
CA PHE A 303 -19.29 -5.19 -23.53
C PHE A 303 -20.29 -5.41 -22.38
N MET A 304 -19.79 -5.49 -21.13
CA MET A 304 -20.66 -5.47 -19.96
C MET A 304 -21.43 -4.15 -19.96
N ASN A 305 -22.76 -4.24 -20.08
CA ASN A 305 -23.64 -3.07 -20.05
C ASN A 305 -23.52 -2.35 -18.70
N ASN A 306 -23.56 -1.02 -18.72
CA ASN A 306 -23.43 -0.15 -17.54
C ASN A 306 -24.43 -0.44 -16.41
N GLY A 307 -25.54 -1.14 -16.69
CA GLY A 307 -26.55 -1.54 -15.68
C GLY A 307 -26.12 -2.68 -14.75
N ASP A 308 -25.13 -3.49 -15.15
CA ASP A 308 -24.75 -4.70 -14.40
C ASP A 308 -23.55 -4.49 -13.47
N ILE A 309 -22.83 -3.38 -13.61
CA ILE A 309 -21.56 -3.17 -12.89
C ILE A 309 -21.81 -2.74 -11.45
N LEU A 310 -22.77 -1.85 -11.21
CA LEU A 310 -23.17 -1.41 -9.87
C LEU A 310 -23.62 -2.59 -8.97
N PRO A 311 -24.54 -3.49 -9.41
CA PRO A 311 -24.92 -4.66 -8.63
C PRO A 311 -23.79 -5.67 -8.40
N THR A 312 -22.83 -5.76 -9.34
CA THR A 312 -21.74 -6.75 -9.27
C THR A 312 -20.60 -6.28 -8.37
N CYS A 313 -20.20 -5.00 -8.49
CA CYS A 313 -19.29 -4.35 -7.54
C CYS A 313 -19.89 -4.31 -6.13
N TRP A 314 -21.20 -4.06 -6.02
CA TRP A 314 -21.92 -4.11 -4.75
C TRP A 314 -21.90 -5.51 -4.13
N LYS A 315 -22.17 -6.57 -4.91
CA LYS A 315 -22.07 -7.96 -4.42
C LYS A 315 -20.64 -8.35 -4.07
N ALA A 316 -19.63 -7.86 -4.80
CA ALA A 316 -18.23 -8.08 -4.47
C ALA A 316 -17.83 -7.38 -3.16
N PHE A 317 -18.25 -6.13 -2.97
CA PHE A 317 -18.07 -5.38 -1.73
C PHE A 317 -18.83 -5.99 -0.54
N GLN A 318 -20.06 -6.46 -0.75
CA GLN A 318 -20.83 -7.19 0.27
C GLN A 318 -20.16 -8.51 0.67
N ARG A 319 -19.59 -9.25 -0.29
CA ARG A 319 -18.81 -10.46 0.00
C ARG A 319 -17.52 -10.15 0.76
N TRP A 320 -16.84 -9.06 0.39
CA TRP A 320 -15.62 -8.59 1.05
C TRP A 320 -15.89 -8.14 2.51
N THR A 321 -16.93 -7.33 2.71
CA THR A 321 -17.37 -6.90 4.05
C THR A 321 -17.86 -8.06 4.92
N GLN A 322 -18.58 -9.04 4.36
CA GLN A 322 -18.99 -10.24 5.10
C GLN A 322 -17.81 -11.14 5.49
N ALA A 323 -16.79 -11.26 4.63
CA ALA A 323 -15.59 -12.06 4.91
C ALA A 323 -14.70 -11.45 6.00
N LEU A 324 -14.67 -10.11 6.12
CA LEU A 324 -13.93 -9.38 7.17
C LEU A 324 -14.66 -9.27 8.51
N CYS A 325 -15.89 -9.79 8.60
CA CYS A 325 -16.77 -9.64 9.76
C CYS A 325 -17.03 -10.95 10.54
N PRO A 326 -16.02 -11.72 11.02
CA PRO A 326 -16.26 -12.70 12.09
C PRO A 326 -16.47 -12.05 13.47
N PHE A 327 -16.13 -10.77 13.64
CA PHE A 327 -16.21 -10.07 14.93
C PHE A 327 -17.23 -8.94 14.89
N GLY A 328 -18.50 -9.24 15.15
CA GLY A 328 -19.50 -8.16 15.25
C GLY A 328 -20.95 -8.52 15.56
N LYS A 329 -21.32 -9.80 15.72
CA LYS A 329 -22.69 -10.18 16.09
C LYS A 329 -22.75 -11.36 17.05
N GLN A 330 -22.12 -11.23 18.21
CA GLN A 330 -22.49 -11.92 19.44
C GLN A 330 -22.36 -10.91 20.57
N GLY A 331 -23.46 -10.23 20.92
CA GLY A 331 -23.44 -9.20 21.97
C GLY A 331 -24.43 -8.04 21.82
N ALA A 332 -25.51 -8.18 21.05
CA ALA A 332 -26.56 -7.16 20.99
C ALA A 332 -27.97 -7.77 20.75
N HIS A 333 -28.23 -8.96 21.28
CA HIS A 333 -29.57 -9.59 21.21
C HIS A 333 -30.09 -10.14 22.55
N ASP A 334 -29.32 -10.06 23.64
CA ASP A 334 -29.72 -10.54 24.98
C ASP A 334 -29.94 -9.42 26.02
N ALA A 335 -30.27 -8.21 25.56
CA ALA A 335 -30.67 -7.09 26.44
C ALA A 335 -32.13 -6.64 26.20
N ALA A 336 -32.97 -7.52 25.63
CA ALA A 336 -34.39 -7.26 25.40
C ALA A 336 -35.33 -8.30 26.04
N LEU A 337 -34.84 -9.08 27.00
CA LEU A 337 -35.63 -10.03 27.80
C LEU A 337 -35.16 -10.01 29.26
N GLN A 338 -35.28 -8.85 29.92
CA GLN A 338 -35.30 -8.71 31.37
C GLN A 338 -35.93 -7.34 31.70
N ASP A 339 -37.20 -7.19 31.32
CA ASP A 339 -38.21 -6.34 31.94
C ASP A 339 -39.55 -6.70 31.28
N GLY A 340 -40.28 -7.58 31.96
CA GLY A 340 -41.51 -8.22 31.51
C GLY A 340 -41.88 -9.38 32.42
#